data_AF-A0A453N3R8-F1
#
_entry.id   AF-A0A453N3R8-F1
#
_cell.length_a   1.000
_cell.length_b   1.000
_cell.length_c   1.000
_cell.angle_alpha   90.00
_cell.angle_beta   90.00
_cell.angle_gamma   90.00
#
_symmetry.space_group_name_H-M   'P 1'
#
loop_
_entity.id
_entity.type
_entity.pdbx_description
1 polymer ?
#
loop_
_entity_poly.entity_id
_entity_poly.type
_entity_poly.pdbx_seq_one_letter_code
_entity_poly.pdbx_strand_id
1 'polypeptide(L)'
;SPEMANEDLAVGKADLVNLWRLVEGNDGGPAWIKMMEKALPNMTYQAWRRDPQNGPPQYQSSTIFENATPDEVRDFFGDDEFRMSNKWDDMLISHQTLEECQTTGTMKVHWVRKFPFFCSDREYIIARRIWKLGSAYYCVTK
;
A
#
# COMPACT_ATOMS: atom_id res chain seq x y z
N SER A 1 -3.05 -32.15 12.17
CA SER A 1 -3.40 -32.69 10.84
C SER A 1 -2.61 -31.93 9.79
N PRO A 2 -2.11 -32.55 8.71
CA PRO A 2 -1.34 -31.89 7.66
C PRO A 2 -2.23 -31.08 6.70
N GLU A 3 -3.24 -30.39 7.22
CA GLU A 3 -4.25 -29.65 6.45
C GLU A 3 -3.87 -28.18 6.17
N MET A 4 -2.68 -27.72 6.56
CA MET A 4 -2.19 -26.37 6.24
C MET A 4 -1.29 -26.33 5.00
N ALA A 5 -1.41 -27.32 4.12
CA ALA A 5 -0.82 -27.24 2.80
C ALA A 5 -1.81 -26.50 1.87
N ASN A 6 -1.49 -25.24 1.58
CA ASN A 6 -1.93 -24.55 0.38
C ASN A 6 -3.36 -23.96 0.39
N GLU A 7 -3.72 -23.18 1.42
CA GLU A 7 -4.50 -21.98 1.10
C GLU A 7 -3.59 -21.08 0.27
N ASP A 8 -3.93 -20.86 -0.99
CA ASP A 8 -3.31 -19.83 -1.82
C ASP A 8 -3.51 -18.49 -1.09
N LEU A 9 -2.51 -18.11 -0.30
CA LEU A 9 -2.55 -16.87 0.47
C LEU A 9 -2.76 -15.73 -0.51
N ALA A 10 -3.87 -14.99 -0.31
CA ALA A 10 -4.18 -13.84 -1.14
C ALA A 10 -3.03 -12.83 -1.17
N VAL A 11 -2.19 -12.75 -0.12
CA VAL A 11 -0.88 -12.08 -0.20
C VAL A 11 0.21 -12.97 0.41
N GLY A 12 1.18 -13.35 -0.42
CA GLY A 12 2.23 -14.31 -0.09
C GLY A 12 3.65 -13.75 -0.18
N LYS A 13 4.63 -14.63 0.07
CA LYS A 13 6.06 -14.27 -0.01
C LYS A 13 6.48 -13.81 -1.41
N ALA A 14 5.84 -14.31 -2.46
CA ALA A 14 6.13 -13.89 -3.82
C ALA A 14 5.80 -12.41 -4.03
N ASP A 15 4.69 -11.93 -3.46
CA ASP A 15 4.32 -10.52 -3.53
C ASP A 15 5.31 -9.63 -2.75
N LEU A 16 5.80 -10.09 -1.59
CA LEU A 16 6.85 -9.40 -0.82
C LEU A 16 8.16 -9.29 -1.62
N VAL A 17 8.60 -10.38 -2.26
CA VAL A 17 9.80 -10.37 -3.12
C VAL A 17 9.62 -9.44 -4.31
N ASN A 18 8.42 -9.38 -4.88
CA ASN A 18 8.10 -8.46 -5.96
C ASN A 18 8.16 -6.99 -5.50
N LEU A 19 7.56 -6.67 -4.35
CA LEU A 19 7.67 -5.34 -3.73
C LEU A 19 9.13 -4.94 -3.55
N TRP A 20 9.96 -5.83 -3.02
CA TRP A 20 11.40 -5.56 -2.84
C TRP A 20 12.06 -5.19 -4.16
N ARG A 21 11.85 -5.97 -5.23
CA ARG A 21 12.44 -5.68 -6.55
C ARG A 21 12.01 -4.31 -7.07
N LEU A 22 10.75 -3.93 -6.88
CA LEU A 22 10.23 -2.62 -7.28
C LEU A 22 10.89 -1.48 -6.51
N VAL A 23 11.04 -1.62 -5.19
CA VAL A 23 11.68 -0.60 -4.34
C VAL A 23 13.15 -0.40 -4.70
N GLU A 24 13.89 -1.50 -4.93
CA GLU A 24 15.31 -1.45 -5.30
C GLU A 24 15.54 -1.08 -6.78
N GLY A 25 14.48 -0.92 -7.60
CA GLY A 25 14.60 -0.68 -9.04
C GLY A 25 15.18 -1.87 -9.82
N ASN A 26 15.17 -3.07 -9.24
CA ASN A 26 15.70 -4.31 -9.81
C ASN A 26 14.60 -5.17 -10.46
N ASP A 27 13.52 -4.55 -10.91
CA ASP A 27 12.36 -5.23 -11.49
C ASP A 27 12.44 -5.39 -13.02
N GLY A 28 13.46 -4.80 -13.65
CA GLY A 28 13.66 -4.85 -15.11
C GLY A 28 12.72 -3.94 -15.91
N GLY A 29 11.92 -3.11 -15.24
CA GLY A 29 11.07 -2.11 -15.87
C GLY A 29 11.85 -0.90 -16.42
N PRO A 30 11.16 -0.02 -17.18
CA PRO A 30 11.78 1.20 -17.68
C PRO A 30 12.21 2.13 -16.53
N ALA A 31 13.08 3.08 -16.85
CA ALA A 31 13.57 4.07 -15.89
C ALA A 31 12.44 4.94 -15.33
N TRP A 32 12.56 5.29 -14.06
CA TRP A 32 11.65 6.21 -13.38
C TRP A 32 11.88 7.66 -13.81
N ILE A 33 10.79 8.35 -14.18
CA ILE A 33 10.80 9.76 -14.55
C ILE A 33 10.30 10.57 -13.36
N LYS A 34 11.14 11.46 -12.84
CA LYS A 34 10.78 12.34 -11.71
C LYS A 34 9.64 13.26 -12.11
N MET A 35 8.55 13.23 -11.36
CA MET A 35 7.35 14.04 -11.60
C MET A 35 7.32 15.30 -10.74
N MET A 36 7.65 15.16 -9.45
CA MET A 36 7.60 16.27 -8.50
C MET A 36 8.50 16.03 -7.29
N GLU A 37 8.82 17.14 -6.63
CA GLU A 37 9.46 17.17 -5.32
C GLU A 37 8.82 18.30 -4.50
N LYS A 38 8.62 18.05 -3.21
CA LYS A 38 8.14 19.04 -2.25
C LYS A 38 8.86 18.85 -0.92
N ALA A 39 9.41 19.95 -0.39
CA ALA A 39 10.02 19.99 0.93
C ALA A 39 9.19 20.88 1.87
N LEU A 40 8.96 20.39 3.08
CA LEU A 40 8.42 21.08 4.24
C LEU A 40 9.42 20.93 5.39
N PRO A 41 9.36 21.76 6.46
CA PRO A 41 10.34 21.73 7.54
C PRO A 41 10.60 20.36 8.20
N ASN A 42 9.61 19.48 8.21
CA ASN A 42 9.65 18.15 8.84
C ASN A 42 9.26 17.00 7.90
N MET A 43 9.15 17.29 6.59
CA MET A 43 8.73 16.29 5.61
C MET A 43 9.28 16.58 4.23
N THR A 44 9.87 15.59 3.58
CA THR A 44 10.25 15.65 2.16
C THR A 44 9.48 14.62 1.37
N TYR A 45 8.91 15.01 0.24
CA TYR A 45 8.17 14.14 -0.67
C TYR A 45 8.74 14.21 -2.08
N GLN A 46 8.96 13.05 -2.69
CA GLN A 46 9.35 12.89 -4.08
C GLN A 46 8.44 11.87 -4.75
N ALA A 47 8.14 12.09 -6.03
CA ALA A 47 7.38 11.14 -6.82
C ALA A 47 7.93 10.98 -8.24
N TRP A 48 7.79 9.77 -8.75
CA TRP A 48 8.21 9.35 -10.07
C TRP A 48 7.08 8.57 -10.76
N ARG A 49 7.11 8.57 -12.09
CA ARG A 49 6.25 7.75 -12.93
C ARG A 49 7.10 7.02 -13.96
N ARG A 50 6.62 5.87 -14.40
CA ARG A 50 7.09 5.24 -15.63
C ARG A 50 5.92 4.61 -16.36
N ASP A 51 6.07 4.46 -17.67
CA ASP A 51 5.06 3.90 -18.56
C ASP A 51 5.60 2.57 -19.12
N PRO A 52 5.20 1.41 -18.56
CA PRO A 52 5.61 0.12 -19.10
C PRO A 52 5.02 -0.09 -20.49
N GLN A 53 5.70 -0.91 -21.32
CA GLN A 53 5.21 -1.23 -22.66
C GLN A 53 3.83 -1.91 -22.64
N ASN A 54 3.59 -2.71 -21.61
CA ASN A 54 2.33 -3.41 -21.38
C ASN A 54 1.75 -3.01 -20.03
N GLY A 55 0.50 -2.54 -20.02
CA GLY A 55 -0.24 -2.22 -18.80
C GLY A 55 -0.34 -0.72 -18.49
N PRO A 56 -0.96 -0.37 -17.35
CA PRO A 56 -1.16 1.01 -16.95
C PRO A 56 0.16 1.67 -16.49
N PRO A 57 0.19 3.02 -16.42
CA PRO A 57 1.28 3.75 -15.79
C PRO A 57 1.54 3.28 -14.36
N GLN A 58 2.81 3.27 -13.98
CA GLN A 58 3.25 2.93 -12.63
C GLN A 58 3.79 4.18 -11.94
N TYR A 59 3.55 4.26 -10.63
CA TYR A 59 3.95 5.38 -9.79
C TYR A 59 4.79 4.89 -8.62
N GLN A 60 5.81 5.66 -8.28
CA GLN A 60 6.62 5.47 -7.08
C GLN A 60 6.67 6.80 -6.34
N SER A 61 6.61 6.76 -5.02
CA SER A 61 6.85 7.92 -4.18
C SER A 61 7.76 7.55 -3.01
N SER A 62 8.48 8.56 -2.52
CA SER A 62 9.29 8.49 -1.31
C SER A 62 8.92 9.68 -0.43
N THR A 63 8.59 9.39 0.83
CA THR A 63 8.31 10.40 1.83
C THR A 63 9.22 10.17 3.03
N ILE A 64 9.91 11.22 3.45
CA ILE A 64 10.68 11.24 4.69
C ILE A 64 9.87 12.03 5.71
N PHE A 65 9.62 11.43 6.87
CA PHE A 65 9.01 12.07 8.03
C PHE A 65 10.07 12.18 9.13
N GLU A 66 10.46 13.41 9.50
CA GLU A 66 11.54 13.62 10.48
C GLU A 66 11.11 13.29 11.92
N ASN A 67 9.80 13.40 12.20
CA ASN A 67 9.22 13.31 13.55
C ASN A 67 8.23 12.16 13.70
N ALA A 68 8.45 11.04 13.01
CA ALA A 68 7.60 9.85 13.12
C ALA A 68 8.44 8.57 13.11
N THR A 69 8.08 7.63 13.97
CA THR A 69 8.69 6.31 14.02
C THR A 69 8.12 5.38 12.94
N PRO A 70 8.85 4.33 12.52
CA PRO A 70 8.31 3.34 11.58
C PRO A 70 7.02 2.67 12.06
N ASP A 71 6.86 2.48 13.37
CA ASP A 71 5.65 1.93 13.98
C ASP A 71 4.45 2.88 13.84
N GLU A 72 4.62 4.16 14.13
CA GLU A 72 3.57 5.18 13.96
C GLU A 72 3.14 5.30 12.49
N VAL A 73 4.10 5.27 11.56
CA VAL A 73 3.81 5.32 10.11
C VAL A 73 3.05 4.08 9.67
N ARG A 74 3.44 2.88 10.14
CA ARG A 74 2.72 1.63 9.88
C ARG A 74 1.27 1.72 10.33
N ASP A 75 1.05 2.14 11.58
CA ASP A 75 -0.29 2.19 12.17
C ASP A 75 -1.16 3.24 11.48
N PHE A 76 -0.61 4.43 11.22
CA PHE A 76 -1.30 5.50 10.52
C PHE A 76 -1.81 5.08 9.14
N PHE A 77 -1.00 4.38 8.35
CA PHE A 77 -1.40 3.91 7.02
C PHE A 77 -2.25 2.62 7.04
N GLY A 78 -2.14 1.82 8.09
CA GLY A 78 -2.89 0.58 8.26
C GLY A 78 -4.29 0.73 8.85
N ASP A 79 -4.54 1.84 9.56
CA ASP A 79 -5.80 2.08 10.27
C ASP A 79 -6.86 2.75 9.39
N ASP A 80 -7.74 1.93 8.81
CA ASP A 80 -8.84 2.38 7.96
C ASP A 80 -9.93 3.12 8.74
N GLU A 81 -10.13 2.76 10.03
CA GLU A 81 -11.09 3.43 10.89
C GLU A 81 -10.61 4.84 11.20
N PHE A 82 -9.36 4.99 11.64
CA PHE A 82 -8.74 6.29 11.85
C PHE A 82 -8.75 7.14 10.57
N ARG A 83 -8.53 6.51 9.40
CA ARG A 83 -8.60 7.18 8.10
C ARG A 83 -9.95 7.82 7.83
N MET A 84 -11.02 7.09 8.08
CA MET A 84 -12.37 7.58 7.86
C MET A 84 -12.84 8.53 8.98
N SER A 85 -12.61 8.18 10.24
CA SER A 85 -13.12 8.91 11.41
C SER A 85 -12.47 10.29 11.57
N ASN A 86 -11.18 10.41 11.27
CA ASN A 86 -10.44 11.68 11.35
C ASN A 86 -10.43 12.47 10.04
N LYS A 87 -11.08 11.96 8.99
CA LYS A 87 -11.20 12.59 7.67
C LYS A 87 -9.85 13.07 7.11
N TRP A 88 -8.79 12.29 7.30
CA TRP A 88 -7.49 12.64 6.70
C TRP A 88 -7.45 12.26 5.21
N ASP A 89 -8.25 11.27 4.80
CA ASP A 89 -8.51 10.92 3.40
C ASP A 89 -10.00 11.08 3.08
N ASP A 90 -10.37 12.24 2.55
CA ASP A 90 -11.76 12.57 2.15
C ASP A 90 -12.29 11.69 1.00
N MET A 91 -11.44 10.85 0.39
CA MET A 91 -11.85 9.96 -0.67
C MET A 91 -12.32 8.59 -0.17
N LEU A 92 -12.06 8.17 1.08
CA LEU A 92 -12.58 6.90 1.59
C LEU A 92 -13.98 7.09 2.19
N ILE A 93 -15.02 6.55 1.56
CA ILE A 93 -16.42 6.69 2.00
C ILE A 93 -16.81 5.56 2.95
N SER A 94 -16.33 4.35 2.69
CA SER A 94 -16.68 3.15 3.45
C SER A 94 -15.49 2.20 3.49
N HIS A 95 -15.34 1.52 4.62
CA HIS A 95 -14.43 0.40 4.79
C HIS A 95 -15.11 -0.73 5.57
N GLN A 96 -14.77 -1.97 5.24
CA GLN A 96 -15.19 -3.15 5.99
C GLN A 96 -14.10 -4.22 5.94
N THR A 97 -13.73 -4.78 7.09
CA THR A 97 -12.89 -6.00 7.12
C THR A 97 -13.77 -7.20 6.83
N LEU A 98 -13.42 -7.95 5.77
CA LEU A 98 -14.15 -9.13 5.33
C LEU A 98 -13.57 -10.41 5.95
N GLU A 99 -12.25 -10.54 5.96
CA GLU A 99 -11.53 -11.72 6.45
C GLU A 99 -10.22 -11.28 7.12
N GLU A 100 -9.80 -11.98 8.17
CA GLU A 100 -8.52 -11.75 8.84
C GLU A 100 -7.90 -13.07 9.30
N CYS A 101 -6.67 -13.32 8.86
CA CYS A 101 -5.87 -14.46 9.28
C CYS A 101 -4.96 -14.07 10.44
N GLN A 102 -5.33 -14.43 11.67
CA GLN A 102 -4.56 -14.10 12.88
C GLN A 102 -3.12 -14.65 12.86
N THR A 103 -2.89 -15.79 12.19
CA THR A 103 -1.56 -16.41 12.10
C THR A 103 -0.59 -15.59 11.23
N THR A 104 -1.10 -14.99 10.15
CA THR A 104 -0.24 -14.34 9.14
C THR A 104 -0.36 -12.82 9.11
N GLY A 105 -1.40 -12.26 9.73
CA GLY A 105 -1.78 -10.86 9.62
C GLY A 105 -2.32 -10.49 8.24
N THR A 106 -2.69 -11.47 7.40
CA THR A 106 -3.32 -11.20 6.11
C THR A 106 -4.76 -10.79 6.34
N MET A 107 -5.18 -9.67 5.76
CA MET A 107 -6.55 -9.19 5.82
C MET A 107 -7.13 -9.09 4.40
N LYS A 108 -8.43 -9.28 4.28
CA LYS A 108 -9.21 -8.90 3.11
C LYS A 108 -10.16 -7.80 3.52
N VAL A 109 -10.10 -6.67 2.84
CA VAL A 109 -10.88 -5.48 3.15
C VAL A 109 -11.67 -5.04 1.93
N HIS A 110 -12.83 -4.46 2.18
CA HIS A 110 -13.68 -3.84 1.19
C HIS A 110 -13.64 -2.34 1.37
N TRP A 111 -13.29 -1.60 0.33
CA TRP A 111 -13.24 -0.14 0.34
C TRP A 111 -14.15 0.44 -0.76
N VAL A 112 -14.86 1.51 -0.43
CA VAL A 112 -15.54 2.36 -1.42
C VAL A 112 -14.91 3.74 -1.39
N ARG A 113 -14.39 4.18 -2.54
CA ARG A 113 -13.73 5.48 -2.68
C ARG A 113 -14.51 6.43 -3.57
N LYS A 114 -14.65 7.67 -3.10
CA LYS A 114 -15.23 8.78 -3.85
C LYS A 114 -14.33 9.18 -5.00
N PHE A 115 -14.90 9.34 -6.18
CA PHE A 115 -14.21 9.97 -7.31
C PHE A 115 -14.83 11.35 -7.61
N PRO A 116 -14.14 12.20 -8.38
CA PRO A 116 -14.72 13.45 -8.85
C PRO A 116 -16.09 13.21 -9.51
N PHE A 117 -17.02 14.15 -9.38
CA PHE A 117 -18.44 13.99 -9.70
C PHE A 117 -18.77 13.55 -11.14
N PHE A 118 -17.81 13.60 -12.06
CA PHE A 118 -17.92 13.10 -13.43
C PHE A 118 -17.57 11.61 -13.57
N CYS A 119 -17.28 10.92 -12.47
CA CYS A 119 -16.99 9.49 -12.39
C CYS A 119 -17.85 8.85 -11.30
N SER A 120 -18.19 7.58 -11.48
CA SER A 120 -18.76 6.76 -10.42
C SER A 120 -17.72 6.52 -9.32
N ASP A 121 -18.21 6.34 -8.10
CA ASP A 121 -17.40 5.84 -6.99
C ASP A 121 -16.78 4.49 -7.36
N ARG A 122 -15.61 4.20 -6.77
CA ARG A 122 -14.87 2.96 -7.03
C ARG A 122 -14.91 2.04 -5.84
N GLU A 123 -15.25 0.79 -6.13
CA GLU A 123 -15.32 -0.30 -5.18
C GLU A 123 -14.09 -1.20 -5.32
N TYR A 124 -13.50 -1.59 -4.20
CA TYR A 124 -12.31 -2.43 -4.14
C TYR A 124 -12.49 -3.54 -3.12
N ILE A 125 -12.09 -4.76 -3.48
CA ILE A 125 -11.80 -5.85 -2.54
C ILE A 125 -10.29 -6.03 -2.57
N ILE A 126 -9.63 -5.71 -1.45
CA ILE A 126 -8.16 -5.65 -1.35
C ILE A 126 -7.72 -6.72 -0.37
N ALA A 127 -6.77 -7.55 -0.76
CA ALA A 127 -5.99 -8.36 0.16
C ALA A 127 -4.75 -7.58 0.59
N ARG A 128 -4.48 -7.49 1.89
CA ARG A 128 -3.32 -6.78 2.43
C ARG A 128 -2.58 -7.56 3.48
N ARG A 129 -1.27 -7.35 3.57
CA ARG A 129 -0.41 -7.96 4.58
C ARG A 129 0.81 -7.11 4.87
N ILE A 130 1.23 -7.13 6.14
CA ILE A 130 2.44 -6.46 6.61
C ILE A 130 3.45 -7.51 7.09
N TRP A 131 4.70 -7.35 6.69
CA TRP A 131 5.85 -8.08 7.22
C TRP A 131 6.77 -7.12 7.97
N LYS A 132 7.38 -7.61 9.05
CA LYS A 132 8.41 -6.89 9.81
C LYS A 132 9.77 -7.57 9.59
N LEU A 133 10.80 -6.80 9.27
CA LEU A 133 12.18 -7.25 9.20
C LEU A 133 13.07 -6.21 9.90
N GLY A 134 13.58 -6.55 11.08
CA GLY A 134 14.31 -5.59 11.91
C GLY A 134 13.43 -4.39 12.27
N SER A 135 13.87 -3.19 11.89
CA SER A 135 13.17 -1.92 12.06
C SER A 135 12.29 -1.51 10.86
N ALA A 136 12.25 -2.33 9.80
CA ALA A 136 11.49 -2.03 8.59
C ALA A 136 10.17 -2.81 8.53
N TYR A 137 9.17 -2.17 7.94
CA TYR A 137 7.88 -2.76 7.62
C TYR A 137 7.69 -2.79 6.09
N TYR A 138 7.21 -3.91 5.59
CA TYR A 138 6.86 -4.10 4.18
C TYR A 138 5.36 -4.38 4.12
N CYS A 139 4.60 -3.51 3.45
CA CYS A 139 3.16 -3.66 3.28
C CYS A 139 2.85 -3.93 1.82
N VAL A 140 2.06 -4.96 1.56
CA VAL A 140 1.54 -5.24 0.22
C VAL A 140 0.02 -5.21 0.28
N THR A 141 -0.59 -4.55 -0.69
CA THR A 141 -2.03 -4.55 -0.99
C THR A 141 -2.24 -5.00 -2.44
N LYS A 142 -3.20 -5.89 -2.72
CA LYS A 142 -3.52 -6.34 -4.08
C LYS A 142 -4.99 -6.68 -4.27
#